data_AF-A0A0G4EM46-F1
#
_entry.id   AF-A0A0G4EM46-F1
#
_cell.length_a   1.000
_cell.length_b   1.000
_cell.length_c   1.000
_cell.angle_alpha   90.00
_cell.angle_beta   90.00
_cell.angle_gamma   90.00
#
_symmetry.space_group_name_H-M   'P 1'
#
loop_
_entity.id
_entity.type
_entity.pdbx_description
1 polymer ?
#
loop_
_entity_poly.entity_id
_entity_poly.type
_entity_poly.pdbx_seq_one_letter_code
_entity_poly.pdbx_strand_id
1 'polypeptide(L)'
;MLPMPIAGPFGGPRSGFGPFYPGPSISRQLYQQYHAPPPHMTMNLPPHMTIPPQMLPQHPLPAPTGPPPPPHTHMGENPQMATLVLPYLMPQHMLPQSPRRPPHGPPPPPPHSHINDGAPVAEEGEQPVPFEGLLGGEGEVHSMLGPDDPTTHPILPSSHGRYENGTRVWMVTAKRDKGKQEWVKADVYHTEGTSGGTRVSMREVEGREEFIMVVPHQPKASPHGLQVHEGFTLVERAPRDESDSNKHGQHVGLFDLPPDVERDVVFALLGPGDLARLRRTCTLGSRRVSEDYVKTRIDAHLTNKGIKHIISYRIKHRTVGHMLRLLYFIEQSGDWAGWEPIIRVAKHQGRGGGQLSIELGSADVEAVGSRAVFDGRCEAMRQLSPIARHIGVRHENHDGEERWHGRPLTIYTPQTLLLVDHPFRNGFDPANPVCEYDGWEYASLRDAVLDQMRYGGSVVADESSSRWENATRYNRLHSLSTQQPPVWDRRTISTSHRPALPSDSVSDLPFDHPGLGRFDRVIVLHGDQPGHTFQAHLITCVGPDFVRAHFRTTEPPVDSEVGAARLPQTARVAREVIGADAETVFGSWCSATVGCSATV
;
A
#
# COMPACT_ATOMS: atom_id res chain seq x y z
N MET A 1 53.84 48.06 5.64
CA MET A 1 53.72 47.25 4.41
C MET A 1 52.56 46.29 4.61
N LEU A 2 51.52 46.48 3.81
CA LEU A 2 50.24 45.78 3.85
C LEU A 2 50.37 44.34 3.30
N PRO A 3 49.52 43.39 3.73
CA PRO A 3 49.37 42.10 3.06
C PRO A 3 48.47 42.26 1.83
N MET A 4 48.92 41.73 0.69
CA MET A 4 48.16 41.66 -0.56
C MET A 4 47.33 40.37 -0.64
N PRO A 5 46.18 40.40 -1.33
CA PRO A 5 45.13 39.40 -1.25
C PRO A 5 45.28 38.29 -2.31
N ILE A 6 44.83 37.08 -2.00
CA ILE A 6 44.66 36.00 -2.99
C ILE A 6 43.17 35.87 -3.29
N ALA A 7 42.84 36.13 -4.55
CA ALA A 7 41.55 35.91 -5.16
C ALA A 7 41.30 34.40 -5.43
N GLY A 8 40.05 33.95 -5.29
CA GLY A 8 39.53 32.81 -6.07
C GLY A 8 38.94 33.30 -7.41
N PRO A 9 38.20 32.46 -8.18
CA PRO A 9 38.14 31.00 -8.18
C PRO A 9 38.40 30.41 -9.59
N PHE A 10 39.03 29.24 -9.69
CA PHE A 10 39.00 28.43 -10.91
C PHE A 10 38.04 27.26 -10.75
N GLY A 11 37.07 27.18 -11.66
CA GLY A 11 36.13 26.07 -11.78
C GLY A 11 36.87 24.78 -12.14
N GLY A 12 36.74 23.77 -11.28
CA GLY A 12 37.11 22.40 -11.58
C GLY A 12 35.95 21.65 -12.24
N PRO A 13 36.23 20.74 -13.20
CA PRO A 13 35.21 20.00 -13.93
C PRO A 13 34.53 18.97 -13.03
N ARG A 14 33.21 18.84 -13.21
CA ARG A 14 32.40 17.75 -12.67
C ARG A 14 32.95 16.41 -13.18
N SER A 15 33.62 15.65 -12.33
CA SER A 15 33.85 14.23 -12.52
C SER A 15 32.51 13.48 -12.37
N GLY A 16 31.89 13.15 -13.49
CA GLY A 16 30.87 12.11 -13.54
C GLY A 16 31.53 10.76 -13.34
N PHE A 17 31.18 10.07 -12.26
CA PHE A 17 31.46 8.66 -12.08
C PHE A 17 30.21 7.94 -11.58
N GLY A 18 29.93 6.83 -12.26
CA GLY A 18 28.93 5.84 -11.90
C GLY A 18 28.50 5.03 -13.14
N PRO A 19 29.34 4.13 -13.68
CA PRO A 19 28.88 3.18 -14.67
C PRO A 19 28.07 2.07 -13.98
N PHE A 20 26.95 1.72 -14.60
CA PHE A 20 26.29 0.44 -14.43
C PHE A 20 27.32 -0.69 -14.65
N TYR A 21 27.29 -1.72 -13.80
CA TYR A 21 27.93 -3.00 -14.11
C TYR A 21 27.17 -3.64 -15.28
N PRO A 22 27.78 -3.87 -16.46
CA PRO A 22 27.28 -4.88 -17.37
C PRO A 22 27.82 -6.23 -16.88
N GLY A 23 26.93 -7.20 -16.71
CA GLY A 23 27.34 -8.60 -16.60
C GLY A 23 28.15 -9.03 -17.84
N PRO A 24 29.01 -10.04 -17.74
CA PRO A 24 29.84 -10.46 -18.87
C PRO A 24 28.94 -11.05 -19.96
N SER A 25 28.83 -10.34 -21.08
CA SER A 25 28.37 -10.88 -22.34
C SER A 25 29.44 -11.81 -22.89
N ILE A 26 29.22 -13.11 -22.73
CA ILE A 26 29.97 -14.14 -23.46
C ILE A 26 29.60 -13.97 -24.94
N SER A 27 30.60 -13.65 -25.76
CA SER A 27 30.46 -13.57 -27.21
C SER A 27 29.97 -14.91 -27.79
N ARG A 28 28.90 -14.82 -28.57
CA ARG A 28 28.22 -15.91 -29.30
C ARG A 28 29.11 -16.69 -30.29
N GLN A 29 30.38 -16.29 -30.43
CA GLN A 29 31.37 -16.91 -31.34
C GLN A 29 32.27 -17.97 -30.68
N LEU A 30 32.32 -18.08 -29.34
CA LEU A 30 33.07 -19.15 -28.66
C LEU A 30 32.23 -20.41 -28.38
N TYR A 31 30.92 -20.35 -28.59
CA TYR A 31 30.00 -21.48 -28.33
C TYR A 31 29.90 -22.48 -29.49
N GLN A 32 30.39 -22.14 -30.69
CA GLN A 32 30.30 -23.01 -31.88
C GLN A 32 31.56 -23.86 -32.12
N GLN A 33 32.64 -23.69 -31.34
CA GLN A 33 33.91 -24.37 -31.60
C GLN A 33 34.13 -25.67 -30.77
N TYR A 34 33.23 -26.00 -29.83
CA TYR A 34 33.39 -27.15 -28.92
C TYR A 34 32.37 -28.29 -29.05
N HIS A 35 31.47 -28.25 -30.06
CA HIS A 35 30.49 -29.32 -30.26
C HIS A 35 30.55 -29.91 -31.66
N ALA A 36 31.60 -30.70 -31.91
CA ALA A 36 31.54 -31.77 -32.90
C ALA A 36 31.06 -33.06 -32.19
N PRO A 37 30.09 -33.81 -32.75
CA PRO A 37 29.65 -35.08 -32.16
C PRO A 37 30.75 -36.14 -32.27
N PRO A 38 30.97 -36.99 -31.25
CA PRO A 38 31.89 -38.12 -31.38
C PRO A 38 31.31 -39.18 -32.31
N PRO A 39 32.15 -39.94 -33.04
CA PRO A 39 31.68 -41.04 -33.87
C PRO A 39 31.18 -42.19 -32.98
N HIS A 40 30.13 -42.82 -33.48
CA HIS A 40 29.39 -43.94 -32.92
C HIS A 40 30.31 -45.03 -32.31
N MET A 41 30.20 -45.23 -31.00
CA MET A 41 30.68 -46.44 -30.33
C MET A 41 29.48 -47.36 -30.07
N THR A 42 29.43 -48.46 -30.84
CA THR A 42 28.49 -49.57 -30.65
C THR A 42 28.89 -50.33 -29.38
N MET A 43 28.12 -50.18 -28.30
CA MET A 43 28.26 -50.99 -27.09
C MET A 43 27.43 -52.27 -27.23
N ASN A 44 28.11 -53.42 -27.30
CA ASN A 44 27.49 -54.74 -27.16
C ASN A 44 27.03 -54.93 -25.70
N LEU A 45 25.73 -55.16 -25.51
CA LEU A 45 25.13 -55.58 -24.24
C LEU A 45 25.39 -57.07 -23.98
N PRO A 46 25.84 -57.48 -22.77
CA PRO A 46 25.72 -58.86 -22.31
C PRO A 46 24.34 -59.11 -21.64
N PRO A 47 23.83 -60.36 -21.66
CA PRO A 47 22.48 -60.66 -21.23
C PRO A 47 22.34 -60.83 -19.71
N HIS A 48 21.21 -60.34 -19.20
CA HIS A 48 20.40 -60.83 -18.08
C HIS A 48 21.12 -61.49 -16.88
N MET A 49 21.24 -60.74 -15.79
CA MET A 49 21.31 -61.31 -14.43
C MET A 49 19.94 -61.19 -13.75
N THR A 50 19.32 -62.34 -13.52
CA THR A 50 18.12 -62.53 -12.72
C THR A 50 18.45 -62.35 -11.25
N ILE A 51 17.81 -61.39 -10.58
CA ILE A 51 17.91 -61.18 -9.12
C ILE A 51 16.85 -62.08 -8.44
N PRO A 52 17.21 -62.94 -7.46
CA PRO A 52 16.24 -63.72 -6.70
C PRO A 52 15.56 -62.85 -5.61
N PRO A 53 14.30 -63.14 -5.25
CA PRO A 53 13.58 -62.38 -4.23
C PRO A 53 14.16 -62.69 -2.84
N GLN A 54 14.70 -61.67 -2.17
CA GLN A 54 15.08 -61.78 -0.77
C GLN A 54 13.82 -61.71 0.12
N MET A 55 13.72 -62.68 1.03
CA MET A 55 12.71 -62.72 2.08
C MET A 55 12.99 -61.64 3.13
N LEU A 56 11.98 -60.83 3.43
CA LEU A 56 11.94 -59.93 4.60
C LEU A 56 11.84 -60.74 5.90
N PRO A 57 12.66 -60.47 6.92
CA PRO A 57 12.37 -60.90 8.28
C PRO A 57 11.39 -59.91 8.94
N GLN A 58 10.22 -60.42 9.33
CA GLN A 58 9.32 -59.69 10.23
C GLN A 58 9.87 -59.74 11.66
N HIS A 59 10.22 -58.57 12.20
CA HIS A 59 10.40 -58.39 13.64
C HIS A 59 9.13 -57.79 14.26
N PRO A 60 8.68 -58.27 15.43
CA PRO A 60 7.46 -57.79 16.08
C PRO A 60 7.69 -56.45 16.80
N LEU A 61 6.72 -55.55 16.66
CA LEU A 61 6.61 -54.29 17.42
C LEU A 61 6.37 -54.58 18.92
N PRO A 62 6.99 -53.83 19.84
CA PRO A 62 6.63 -53.89 21.26
C PRO A 62 5.38 -53.07 21.56
N ALA A 63 4.57 -53.56 22.50
CA ALA A 63 3.34 -52.94 22.98
C ALA A 63 3.61 -51.62 23.75
N PRO A 64 2.64 -50.69 23.78
CA PRO A 64 2.80 -49.39 24.43
C PRO A 64 2.70 -49.52 25.96
N THR A 65 3.74 -49.05 26.66
CA THR A 65 3.73 -48.81 28.10
C THR A 65 2.97 -47.52 28.42
N GLY A 66 2.30 -47.52 29.57
CA GLY A 66 1.20 -46.62 29.94
C GLY A 66 1.54 -45.15 30.25
N PRO A 67 0.55 -44.40 30.79
CA PRO A 67 0.58 -42.95 30.87
C PRO A 67 1.53 -42.42 31.98
N PRO A 68 2.09 -41.21 31.82
CA PRO A 68 3.03 -40.62 32.76
C PRO A 68 2.33 -40.09 34.03
N PRO A 69 3.04 -40.04 35.18
CA PRO A 69 2.52 -39.48 36.42
C PRO A 69 2.49 -37.94 36.40
N PRO A 70 1.62 -37.31 37.21
CA PRO A 70 1.47 -35.85 37.24
C PRO A 70 2.64 -35.15 37.96
N PRO A 71 2.94 -33.89 37.62
CA PRO A 71 4.06 -33.16 38.20
C PRO A 71 3.77 -32.66 39.62
N HIS A 72 4.73 -32.87 40.51
CA HIS A 72 4.76 -32.34 41.87
C HIS A 72 4.95 -30.82 41.86
N THR A 73 4.07 -30.12 42.59
CA THR A 73 4.14 -28.69 42.85
C THR A 73 5.12 -28.44 44.00
N HIS A 74 6.23 -27.75 43.73
CA HIS A 74 7.13 -27.26 44.78
C HIS A 74 6.79 -25.79 45.06
N MET A 75 6.22 -25.54 46.24
CA MET A 75 6.07 -24.19 46.81
C MET A 75 7.44 -23.75 47.35
N GLY A 76 7.87 -22.56 46.93
CA GLY A 76 9.02 -21.84 47.45
C GLY A 76 8.60 -20.39 47.69
N GLU A 77 8.67 -19.98 48.94
CA GLU A 77 8.16 -18.71 49.48
C GLU A 77 9.13 -17.52 49.26
N ASN A 78 8.54 -16.32 49.27
CA ASN A 78 9.07 -14.98 49.59
C ASN A 78 9.85 -14.14 48.53
N PRO A 79 9.86 -12.79 48.67
CA PRO A 79 8.79 -11.90 49.16
C PRO A 79 8.54 -10.64 48.29
N GLN A 80 7.29 -10.19 48.36
CA GLN A 80 6.73 -8.82 48.33
C GLN A 80 7.62 -7.65 47.86
N MET A 81 7.22 -7.04 46.73
CA MET A 81 7.41 -5.62 46.42
C MET A 81 6.02 -4.98 46.26
N ALA A 82 5.75 -3.99 47.10
CA ALA A 82 4.50 -3.26 47.15
C ALA A 82 4.40 -2.25 46.00
N THR A 83 3.30 -2.31 45.23
CA THR A 83 2.92 -1.26 44.28
C THR A 83 1.54 -0.74 44.68
N LEU A 84 1.51 0.56 44.99
CA LEU A 84 0.32 1.35 45.33
C LEU A 84 -0.67 1.38 44.16
N VAL A 85 -1.91 0.94 44.40
CA VAL A 85 -3.07 1.12 43.53
C VAL A 85 -4.03 2.10 44.22
N LEU A 86 -4.30 3.22 43.58
CA LEU A 86 -5.41 4.13 43.90
C LEU A 86 -6.60 3.81 42.99
N PRO A 87 -7.84 3.76 43.49
CA PRO A 87 -9.01 3.41 42.70
C PRO A 87 -9.64 4.65 42.07
N TYR A 88 -9.97 4.57 40.78
CA TYR A 88 -10.97 5.45 40.16
C TYR A 88 -12.17 4.62 39.71
N LEU A 89 -13.27 4.84 40.41
CA LEU A 89 -14.63 4.47 40.04
C LEU A 89 -15.09 5.34 38.87
N MET A 90 -15.57 4.73 37.79
CA MET A 90 -16.50 5.35 36.82
C MET A 90 -17.52 4.30 36.33
N PRO A 91 -18.77 4.70 36.02
CA PRO A 91 -19.93 3.81 35.94
C PRO A 91 -20.15 3.23 34.54
N GLN A 92 -20.68 2.00 34.49
CA GLN A 92 -21.28 1.42 33.29
C GLN A 92 -22.61 2.11 32.99
N HIS A 93 -22.79 2.68 31.80
CA HIS A 93 -24.06 2.70 31.06
C HIS A 93 -23.86 3.19 29.61
N MET A 94 -24.58 2.54 28.68
CA MET A 94 -24.85 2.91 27.27
C MET A 94 -23.74 2.62 26.23
N LEU A 95 -23.76 1.40 25.67
CA LEU A 95 -23.18 1.09 24.36
C LEU A 95 -24.13 1.56 23.23
N PRO A 96 -23.67 2.30 22.21
CA PRO A 96 -24.47 2.56 21.01
C PRO A 96 -24.45 1.35 20.08
N GLN A 97 -25.63 0.94 19.62
CA GLN A 97 -25.80 -0.12 18.62
C GLN A 97 -25.22 0.32 17.27
N SER A 98 -24.43 -0.56 16.64
CA SER A 98 -23.92 -0.40 15.29
C SER A 98 -25.07 -0.35 14.25
N PRO A 99 -25.04 0.58 13.27
CA PRO A 99 -26.06 0.62 12.23
C PRO A 99 -25.94 -0.60 11.29
N ARG A 100 -27.09 -1.24 11.04
CA ARG A 100 -27.24 -2.35 10.09
C ARG A 100 -26.84 -1.91 8.68
N ARG A 101 -26.02 -2.71 7.99
CA ARG A 101 -25.72 -2.55 6.56
C ARG A 101 -27.00 -2.77 5.72
N PRO A 102 -27.21 -1.98 4.65
CA PRO A 102 -28.26 -2.28 3.67
C PRO A 102 -27.88 -3.49 2.81
N PRO A 103 -28.87 -4.23 2.26
CA PRO A 103 -28.63 -5.42 1.45
C PRO A 103 -27.98 -5.04 0.10
N HIS A 104 -27.02 -5.88 -0.32
CA HIS A 104 -26.33 -5.76 -1.60
C HIS A 104 -27.32 -5.98 -2.76
N GLY A 105 -27.37 -5.02 -3.68
CA GLY A 105 -28.00 -5.22 -4.99
C GLY A 105 -27.18 -6.20 -5.86
N PRO A 106 -27.79 -6.77 -6.91
CA PRO A 106 -27.12 -7.74 -7.78
C PRO A 106 -25.95 -7.10 -8.53
N PRO A 107 -24.89 -7.88 -8.83
CA PRO A 107 -23.73 -7.39 -9.57
C PRO A 107 -24.09 -7.06 -11.03
N PRO A 108 -23.40 -6.08 -11.64
CA PRO A 108 -23.58 -5.77 -13.06
C PRO A 108 -23.09 -6.91 -13.96
N PRO A 109 -23.67 -7.06 -15.17
CA PRO A 109 -23.26 -8.07 -16.12
C PRO A 109 -21.84 -7.80 -16.67
N PRO A 110 -21.09 -8.85 -17.06
CA PRO A 110 -19.76 -8.70 -17.62
C PRO A 110 -19.79 -8.04 -19.02
N PRO A 111 -18.73 -7.30 -19.40
CA PRO A 111 -18.65 -6.67 -20.71
C PRO A 111 -18.45 -7.74 -21.81
N HIS A 112 -19.22 -7.60 -22.89
CA HIS A 112 -19.10 -8.43 -24.09
C HIS A 112 -17.79 -8.11 -24.83
N SER A 113 -16.92 -9.11 -24.97
CA SER A 113 -15.74 -9.06 -25.85
C SER A 113 -16.16 -9.33 -27.29
N HIS A 114 -16.14 -8.30 -28.14
CA HIS A 114 -16.16 -8.48 -29.59
C HIS A 114 -14.78 -8.93 -30.07
N ILE A 115 -14.70 -10.16 -30.55
CA ILE A 115 -13.58 -10.67 -31.36
C ILE A 115 -13.74 -10.07 -32.76
N ASN A 116 -12.73 -9.34 -33.22
CA ASN A 116 -12.61 -8.94 -34.62
C ASN A 116 -11.25 -9.40 -35.13
N ASP A 117 -11.26 -10.47 -35.93
CA ASP A 117 -10.13 -10.93 -36.72
C ASP A 117 -10.00 -10.06 -37.98
N GLY A 118 -8.82 -9.50 -38.21
CA GLY A 118 -8.53 -8.78 -39.44
C GLY A 118 -7.13 -8.16 -39.44
N ALA A 119 -6.14 -8.91 -39.93
CA ALA A 119 -4.88 -8.35 -40.44
C ALA A 119 -5.17 -7.52 -41.71
N PRO A 120 -4.36 -6.49 -42.04
CA PRO A 120 -3.19 -6.75 -42.88
C PRO A 120 -1.96 -5.82 -42.70
N VAL A 121 -0.81 -6.39 -43.10
CA VAL A 121 0.29 -5.89 -43.96
C VAL A 121 0.84 -4.45 -43.81
N ALA A 122 2.17 -4.40 -43.90
CA ALA A 122 3.07 -3.30 -43.64
C ALA A 122 3.18 -2.22 -44.75
N GLU A 123 3.66 -1.07 -44.25
CA GLU A 123 4.71 -0.18 -44.80
C GLU A 123 4.39 1.11 -45.60
N GLU A 124 5.09 2.14 -45.10
CA GLU A 124 5.60 3.39 -45.71
C GLU A 124 4.67 4.57 -46.07
N GLY A 125 5.02 5.73 -45.50
CA GLY A 125 4.75 7.04 -46.12
C GLY A 125 4.30 8.17 -45.18
N GLU A 126 5.19 8.73 -44.36
CA GLU A 126 4.95 10.01 -43.68
C GLU A 126 5.22 11.21 -44.62
N GLN A 127 4.18 11.99 -44.93
CA GLN A 127 4.28 13.42 -45.22
C GLN A 127 3.05 14.17 -44.66
N PRO A 128 3.21 15.40 -44.12
CA PRO A 128 2.13 16.14 -43.50
C PRO A 128 1.45 17.11 -44.48
N VAL A 129 0.12 17.20 -44.43
CA VAL A 129 -0.65 18.31 -45.01
C VAL A 129 -1.74 18.78 -44.04
N PRO A 130 -2.10 20.08 -44.07
CA PRO A 130 -2.75 20.79 -42.97
C PRO A 130 -4.28 20.69 -42.99
N PHE A 131 -4.87 20.90 -41.83
CA PHE A 131 -6.31 20.87 -41.57
C PHE A 131 -6.90 22.29 -41.73
N GLU A 132 -7.75 22.49 -42.74
CA GLU A 132 -8.71 23.60 -42.83
C GLU A 132 -10.13 23.03 -42.94
N GLY A 133 -11.11 23.84 -42.52
CA GLY A 133 -12.43 23.40 -42.07
C GLY A 133 -13.41 23.00 -43.17
N LEU A 134 -14.61 22.57 -42.73
CA LEU A 134 -15.95 22.67 -43.35
C LEU A 134 -16.90 21.82 -42.44
N LEU A 135 -17.77 22.42 -41.62
CA LEU A 135 -19.15 22.84 -41.93
C LEU A 135 -19.98 21.83 -42.74
N GLY A 136 -21.10 21.40 -42.15
CA GLY A 136 -22.29 20.92 -42.86
C GLY A 136 -22.73 19.50 -42.51
N GLY A 137 -23.92 19.34 -41.94
CA GLY A 137 -24.55 18.04 -41.73
C GLY A 137 -25.79 18.11 -40.86
N GLU A 138 -26.86 18.74 -41.37
CA GLU A 138 -28.20 18.64 -40.81
C GLU A 138 -28.73 17.21 -40.98
N GLY A 139 -29.18 16.61 -39.88
CA GLY A 139 -29.79 15.28 -39.83
C GLY A 139 -31.17 15.38 -39.21
N GLU A 140 -32.17 15.41 -40.10
CA GLU A 140 -33.60 15.34 -39.85
C GLU A 140 -33.97 13.98 -39.22
N VAL A 141 -34.69 13.99 -38.10
CA VAL A 141 -35.27 12.77 -37.51
C VAL A 141 -36.73 12.99 -37.14
N HIS A 142 -37.55 12.09 -37.69
CA HIS A 142 -39.00 12.04 -37.63
C HIS A 142 -39.60 12.02 -36.21
N SER A 143 -40.64 12.83 -36.07
CA SER A 143 -41.63 12.81 -35.00
C SER A 143 -42.50 11.54 -35.04
N MET A 144 -42.60 10.83 -33.92
CA MET A 144 -43.77 9.99 -33.60
C MET A 144 -44.39 10.49 -32.29
N LEU A 145 -45.58 11.07 -32.41
CA LEU A 145 -46.44 11.48 -31.31
C LEU A 145 -47.30 10.29 -30.87
N GLY A 146 -47.30 10.00 -29.57
CA GLY A 146 -48.29 9.16 -28.88
C GLY A 146 -49.08 10.02 -27.86
N PRO A 147 -50.34 9.66 -27.54
CA PRO A 147 -51.31 10.58 -26.94
C PRO A 147 -51.17 10.76 -25.42
N ASP A 148 -51.53 11.97 -24.99
CA ASP A 148 -51.50 12.52 -23.64
C ASP A 148 -52.44 11.83 -22.64
N ASP A 149 -51.91 11.58 -21.44
CA ASP A 149 -52.63 11.18 -20.22
C ASP A 149 -52.69 12.40 -19.27
N PRO A 150 -53.88 12.85 -18.79
CA PRO A 150 -53.99 14.09 -18.01
C PRO A 150 -53.36 13.96 -16.63
N THR A 151 -52.39 14.83 -16.40
CA THR A 151 -51.54 14.94 -15.21
C THR A 151 -52.35 15.33 -13.97
N THR A 152 -52.29 14.47 -12.94
CA THR A 152 -52.66 14.86 -11.57
C THR A 152 -51.49 15.68 -11.00
N HIS A 153 -51.65 17.00 -10.90
CA HIS A 153 -50.64 17.84 -10.26
C HIS A 153 -50.54 17.48 -8.76
N PRO A 154 -49.33 17.22 -8.23
CA PRO A 154 -49.16 16.99 -6.81
C PRO A 154 -49.53 18.27 -6.06
N ILE A 155 -50.46 18.14 -5.11
CA ILE A 155 -50.80 19.19 -4.14
C ILE A 155 -49.52 19.51 -3.36
N LEU A 156 -48.92 20.67 -3.64
CA LEU A 156 -47.77 21.18 -2.89
C LEU A 156 -48.17 21.38 -1.43
N PRO A 157 -47.33 20.97 -0.46
CA PRO A 157 -47.61 21.19 0.95
C PRO A 157 -47.79 22.69 1.19
N SER A 158 -48.90 23.03 1.86
CA SER A 158 -49.22 24.38 2.25
C SER A 158 -48.05 25.05 2.97
N SER A 159 -47.69 26.26 2.55
CA SER A 159 -46.65 27.10 3.17
C SER A 159 -46.92 27.48 4.64
N HIS A 160 -48.05 27.06 5.22
CA HIS A 160 -48.41 27.32 6.61
C HIS A 160 -47.38 26.84 7.64
N GLY A 161 -46.53 25.87 7.32
CA GLY A 161 -45.48 25.37 8.23
C GLY A 161 -44.13 26.11 8.18
N ARG A 162 -43.97 27.14 7.34
CA ARG A 162 -42.66 27.80 7.16
C ARG A 162 -42.41 28.97 8.13
N TYR A 163 -43.46 29.50 8.75
CA TYR A 163 -43.39 30.69 9.59
C TYR A 163 -43.99 30.41 10.97
N GLU A 164 -43.13 30.18 11.95
CA GLU A 164 -43.52 29.87 13.33
C GLU A 164 -43.11 30.99 14.29
N ASN A 165 -43.70 30.96 15.49
CA ASN A 165 -43.40 31.92 16.54
C ASN A 165 -41.90 31.86 16.92
N GLY A 166 -41.20 33.00 16.91
CA GLY A 166 -39.76 33.06 17.13
C GLY A 166 -38.89 33.09 15.87
N THR A 167 -39.50 33.14 14.68
CA THR A 167 -38.80 33.41 13.41
C THR A 167 -38.03 34.74 13.51
N ARG A 168 -36.74 34.73 13.13
CA ARG A 168 -35.89 35.94 13.12
C ARG A 168 -36.07 36.67 11.81
N VAL A 169 -36.32 37.97 11.88
CA VAL A 169 -36.47 38.85 10.70
C VAL A 169 -35.50 40.01 10.79
N TRP A 170 -34.93 40.41 9.64
CA TRP A 170 -34.04 41.57 9.57
C TRP A 170 -34.87 42.83 9.42
N MET A 171 -34.83 43.70 10.43
CA MET A 171 -35.68 44.89 10.45
C MET A 171 -35.01 46.05 9.72
N VAL A 172 -35.64 46.52 8.63
CA VAL A 172 -35.24 47.71 7.87
C VAL A 172 -36.37 48.73 7.86
N THR A 173 -36.82 49.24 9.00
CA THR A 173 -37.89 50.26 8.99
C THR A 173 -37.34 51.65 8.64
N ALA A 174 -38.13 52.46 7.90
CA ALA A 174 -37.83 53.88 7.67
C ALA A 174 -37.74 54.74 8.95
N LYS A 175 -38.22 54.22 10.09
CA LYS A 175 -38.16 54.87 11.41
C LYS A 175 -36.85 54.68 12.17
N ARG A 176 -35.96 53.78 11.73
CA ARG A 176 -34.66 53.54 12.36
C ARG A 176 -33.56 54.17 11.52
N ASP A 177 -32.60 54.82 12.19
CA ASP A 177 -31.47 55.47 11.52
C ASP A 177 -30.71 54.45 10.65
N LYS A 178 -30.29 54.88 9.46
CA LYS A 178 -29.45 54.07 8.56
C LYS A 178 -28.18 53.66 9.31
N GLY A 179 -27.97 52.36 9.48
CA GLY A 179 -26.87 51.78 10.26
C GLY A 179 -27.25 51.22 11.64
N LYS A 180 -28.49 51.41 12.11
CA LYS A 180 -29.04 50.78 13.33
C LYS A 180 -30.02 49.63 13.03
N GLN A 181 -29.83 48.96 11.90
CA GLN A 181 -30.63 47.80 11.52
C GLN A 181 -30.18 46.59 12.34
N GLU A 182 -31.12 45.83 12.89
CA GLU A 182 -30.81 44.67 13.73
C GLU A 182 -31.74 43.49 13.43
N TRP A 183 -31.30 42.30 13.81
CA TRP A 183 -32.13 41.10 13.81
C TRP A 183 -33.07 41.13 14.99
N VAL A 184 -34.37 41.23 14.73
CA VAL A 184 -35.37 41.13 15.80
C VAL A 184 -36.02 39.76 15.78
N LYS A 185 -36.50 39.32 16.95
CA LYS A 185 -37.43 38.19 17.02
C LYS A 185 -38.82 38.71 16.68
N ALA A 186 -39.53 38.01 15.79
CA ALA A 186 -40.92 38.31 15.51
C ALA A 186 -41.82 37.13 15.91
N ASP A 187 -42.98 37.48 16.45
CA ASP A 187 -44.10 36.60 16.68
C ASP A 187 -44.99 36.61 15.44
N VAL A 188 -45.19 35.45 14.82
CA VAL A 188 -46.14 35.28 13.72
C VAL A 188 -47.51 34.98 14.32
N TYR A 189 -48.42 35.95 14.28
CA TYR A 189 -49.73 35.79 14.92
C TYR A 189 -50.86 35.57 13.91
N HIS A 190 -50.64 35.83 12.61
CA HIS A 190 -51.64 35.55 11.58
C HIS A 190 -51.01 35.18 10.23
N THR A 191 -51.56 34.17 9.58
CA THR A 191 -51.21 33.79 8.21
C THR A 191 -52.47 33.58 7.39
N GLU A 192 -52.58 34.23 6.24
CA GLU A 192 -53.73 34.19 5.35
C GLU A 192 -53.27 33.85 3.93
N GLY A 193 -53.87 32.82 3.31
CA GLY A 193 -53.59 32.50 1.90
C GLY A 193 -54.20 33.53 0.98
N THR A 194 -53.43 34.07 0.04
CA THR A 194 -53.89 34.97 -1.03
C THR A 194 -53.73 34.29 -2.40
N SER A 195 -54.35 34.86 -3.43
CA SER A 195 -54.30 34.30 -4.80
C SER A 195 -52.89 34.28 -5.42
N GLY A 196 -51.91 34.95 -4.81
CA GLY A 196 -50.51 34.99 -5.29
C GLY A 196 -49.46 34.63 -4.25
N GLY A 197 -49.84 34.30 -3.01
CA GLY A 197 -48.89 34.06 -1.93
C GLY A 197 -49.55 33.81 -0.57
N THR A 198 -48.76 33.88 0.49
CA THR A 198 -49.22 33.79 1.88
C THR A 198 -48.94 35.11 2.55
N ARG A 199 -50.00 35.80 2.95
CA ARG A 199 -49.93 37.01 3.77
C ARG A 199 -49.58 36.59 5.20
N VAL A 200 -48.41 36.99 5.67
CA VAL A 200 -47.89 36.73 7.02
C VAL A 200 -47.96 38.04 7.79
N SER A 201 -48.64 38.02 8.93
CA SER A 201 -48.71 39.13 9.86
C SER A 201 -47.90 38.78 11.11
N MET A 202 -46.93 39.64 11.41
CA MET A 202 -45.90 39.44 12.42
C MET A 202 -45.84 40.65 13.34
N ARG A 203 -45.42 40.47 14.58
CA ARG A 203 -45.13 41.57 15.52
C ARG A 203 -43.78 41.35 16.15
N GLU A 204 -43.05 42.41 16.45
CA GLU A 204 -41.79 42.28 17.20
C GLU A 204 -42.07 41.72 18.60
N VAL A 205 -41.31 40.72 19.02
CA VAL A 205 -41.41 40.18 20.39
C VAL A 205 -40.93 41.27 21.35
N GLU A 206 -41.83 41.73 22.24
CA GLU A 206 -41.64 42.89 23.14
C GLU A 206 -41.72 44.28 22.49
N GLY A 207 -41.88 44.35 21.16
CA GLY A 207 -42.06 45.60 20.42
C GLY A 207 -43.53 46.00 20.24
N ARG A 208 -43.75 47.23 19.77
CA ARG A 208 -45.10 47.74 19.39
C ARG A 208 -45.34 47.73 17.88
N GLU A 209 -44.36 47.31 17.10
CA GLU A 209 -44.45 47.35 15.65
C GLU A 209 -45.06 46.04 15.11
N GLU A 210 -46.09 46.21 14.29
CA GLU A 210 -46.84 45.16 13.62
C GLU A 210 -46.52 45.24 12.11
N PHE A 211 -46.40 44.09 11.46
CA PHE A 211 -45.90 43.98 10.10
C PHE A 211 -46.76 42.99 9.32
N ILE A 212 -47.02 43.29 8.05
CA ILE A 212 -47.81 42.44 7.16
C ILE A 212 -47.07 42.31 5.83
N MET A 213 -46.74 41.10 5.42
CA MET A 213 -46.01 40.81 4.18
C MET A 213 -46.67 39.69 3.40
N VAL A 214 -46.72 39.78 2.06
CA VAL A 214 -47.21 38.69 1.20
C VAL A 214 -46.02 37.94 0.61
N VAL A 215 -45.89 36.65 0.95
CA VAL A 215 -44.83 35.77 0.46
C VAL A 215 -45.35 34.95 -0.72
N PRO A 216 -44.81 35.09 -1.94
CA PRO A 216 -45.30 34.36 -3.10
C PRO A 216 -45.12 32.84 -2.96
N HIS A 217 -46.07 32.04 -3.45
CA HIS A 217 -46.02 30.56 -3.38
C HIS A 217 -44.98 29.92 -4.30
N GLN A 218 -44.59 30.62 -5.38
CA GLN A 218 -43.58 30.16 -6.32
C GLN A 218 -42.40 31.12 -6.36
N PRO A 219 -41.15 30.65 -6.15
CA PRO A 219 -39.96 31.44 -6.37
C PRO A 219 -39.71 31.58 -7.89
N LYS A 220 -40.45 32.45 -8.57
CA LYS A 220 -40.16 32.81 -9.96
C LYS A 220 -39.06 33.87 -9.97
N ALA A 221 -37.81 33.40 -10.10
CA ALA A 221 -36.59 34.19 -10.13
C ALA A 221 -36.37 35.06 -8.88
N SER A 222 -35.11 35.30 -8.55
CA SER A 222 -34.71 36.10 -7.39
C SER A 222 -35.49 37.43 -7.31
N PRO A 223 -35.92 37.90 -6.13
CA PRO A 223 -36.70 39.13 -5.94
C PRO A 223 -35.92 40.43 -6.24
N HIS A 224 -34.92 40.40 -7.14
CA HIS A 224 -34.16 41.56 -7.57
C HIS A 224 -34.88 42.42 -8.64
N GLY A 225 -36.13 42.10 -8.99
CA GLY A 225 -36.99 42.97 -9.79
C GLY A 225 -37.84 43.86 -8.88
N LEU A 226 -37.53 45.15 -8.85
CA LEU A 226 -38.17 46.19 -8.03
C LEU A 226 -39.70 46.06 -7.93
N GLN A 227 -40.19 45.55 -6.80
CA GLN A 227 -41.29 46.18 -6.09
C GLN A 227 -40.74 46.70 -4.77
N VAL A 228 -40.33 47.97 -4.80
CA VAL A 228 -40.11 48.74 -3.57
C VAL A 228 -41.50 48.99 -2.99
N HIS A 229 -41.98 48.06 -2.20
CA HIS A 229 -42.93 48.44 -1.15
C HIS A 229 -42.13 49.30 -0.17
N GLU A 230 -42.62 50.50 0.13
CA GLU A 230 -42.02 51.38 1.14
C GLU A 230 -41.76 50.58 2.43
N GLY A 231 -40.51 50.15 2.62
CA GLY A 231 -40.15 49.39 3.81
C GLY A 231 -39.00 48.41 3.65
N PHE A 232 -39.01 47.42 2.74
CA PHE A 232 -38.14 46.24 2.97
C PHE A 232 -37.57 45.53 1.74
N THR A 233 -36.41 44.92 1.94
CA THR A 233 -35.80 43.89 1.08
C THR A 233 -35.64 42.63 1.93
N LEU A 234 -36.19 41.50 1.49
CA LEU A 234 -35.90 40.20 2.09
C LEU A 234 -34.44 39.86 1.76
N VAL A 235 -33.55 39.96 2.75
CA VAL A 235 -32.15 39.57 2.59
C VAL A 235 -31.92 38.30 3.40
N GLU A 236 -31.64 37.17 2.73
CA GLU A 236 -31.29 35.90 3.41
C GLU A 236 -29.97 36.00 4.20
N ARG A 237 -29.18 37.07 4.00
CA ARG A 237 -27.97 37.40 4.76
C ARG A 237 -27.90 38.89 5.05
N ALA A 238 -27.39 39.27 6.23
CA ALA A 238 -27.14 40.67 6.54
C ALA A 238 -26.22 41.29 5.46
N PRO A 239 -26.54 42.49 4.93
CA PRO A 239 -25.63 43.22 4.06
C PRO A 239 -24.30 43.41 4.79
N ARG A 240 -23.19 42.96 4.18
CA ARG A 240 -21.86 43.25 4.71
C ARG A 240 -21.67 44.76 4.63
N ASP A 241 -21.22 45.34 5.74
CA ASP A 241 -20.77 46.74 5.77
C ASP A 241 -19.53 46.83 4.86
N GLU A 242 -19.72 47.28 3.63
CA GLU A 242 -18.65 47.39 2.62
C GLU A 242 -17.56 48.41 3.03
N SER A 243 -17.80 49.17 4.10
CA SER A 243 -16.90 50.21 4.62
C SER A 243 -15.61 49.68 5.27
N ASP A 244 -15.52 48.39 5.61
CA ASP A 244 -14.33 47.77 6.22
C ASP A 244 -13.40 47.02 5.25
N SER A 245 -13.72 47.04 3.94
CA SER A 245 -13.12 46.16 2.92
C SER A 245 -11.67 46.49 2.51
N ASN A 246 -11.01 47.49 3.10
CA ASN A 246 -9.69 47.94 2.64
C ASN A 246 -8.50 47.63 3.56
N LYS A 247 -8.68 46.86 4.65
CA LYS A 247 -7.53 46.33 5.41
C LYS A 247 -6.97 45.11 4.71
N HIS A 248 -5.91 45.32 3.93
CA HIS A 248 -5.09 44.27 3.32
C HIS A 248 -4.78 43.17 4.35
N GLY A 249 -5.41 42.00 4.19
CA GLY A 249 -5.20 40.84 5.06
C GLY A 249 -6.46 40.21 5.66
N GLN A 250 -7.65 40.75 5.43
CA GLN A 250 -8.88 40.07 5.90
C GLN A 250 -9.06 38.71 5.21
N HIS A 251 -8.89 37.67 6.00
CA HIS A 251 -9.07 36.28 5.62
C HIS A 251 -10.54 36.05 5.28
N VAL A 252 -10.88 35.90 4.00
CA VAL A 252 -12.23 35.47 3.62
C VAL A 252 -12.36 33.99 3.99
N GLY A 253 -13.05 33.70 5.10
CA GLY A 253 -13.40 32.35 5.56
C GLY A 253 -14.20 31.61 4.50
N LEU A 254 -13.95 30.32 4.28
CA LEU A 254 -14.84 29.51 3.41
C LEU A 254 -16.21 29.32 4.02
N PHE A 255 -16.26 29.26 5.34
CA PHE A 255 -17.48 29.08 6.14
C PHE A 255 -17.69 30.25 7.11
N ASP A 256 -17.02 31.40 6.88
CA ASP A 256 -16.97 32.52 7.82
C ASP A 256 -16.52 32.10 9.24
N LEU A 257 -15.69 31.05 9.33
CA LEU A 257 -15.07 30.57 10.56
C LEU A 257 -13.65 31.14 10.73
N PRO A 258 -13.13 31.22 11.97
CA PRO A 258 -11.71 31.49 12.22
C PRO A 258 -10.81 30.53 11.41
N PRO A 259 -9.69 30.99 10.82
CA PRO A 259 -8.86 30.17 9.93
C PRO A 259 -8.34 28.88 10.57
N ASP A 260 -8.05 28.91 11.86
CA ASP A 260 -7.66 27.78 12.69
C ASP A 260 -8.81 26.79 12.85
N VAL A 261 -10.04 27.23 13.13
CA VAL A 261 -11.22 26.34 13.21
C VAL A 261 -11.52 25.71 11.86
N GLU A 262 -11.45 26.49 10.78
CA GLU A 262 -11.66 25.98 9.41
C GLU A 262 -10.61 24.90 9.07
N ARG A 263 -9.34 25.14 9.39
CA ARG A 263 -8.24 24.22 9.10
C ARG A 263 -8.23 22.99 9.99
N ASP A 264 -8.33 23.19 11.30
CA ASP A 264 -8.05 22.17 12.31
C ASP A 264 -9.29 21.36 12.67
N VAL A 265 -10.50 21.89 12.42
CA VAL A 265 -11.77 21.17 12.63
C VAL A 265 -12.37 20.79 11.29
N VAL A 266 -12.73 21.76 10.44
CA VAL A 266 -13.49 21.44 9.23
C VAL A 266 -12.66 20.62 8.24
N PHE A 267 -11.45 21.05 7.89
CA PHE A 267 -10.63 20.31 6.94
C PHE A 267 -10.05 19.02 7.51
N ALA A 268 -9.93 18.91 8.84
CA ALA A 268 -9.52 17.66 9.47
C ALA A 268 -10.59 16.56 9.33
N LEU A 269 -11.87 16.95 9.23
CA LEU A 269 -13.00 16.05 8.96
C LEU A 269 -13.14 15.67 7.48
N LEU A 270 -12.49 16.41 6.57
CA LEU A 270 -12.52 16.11 5.14
C LEU A 270 -11.45 15.09 4.77
N GLY A 271 -11.86 14.00 4.14
CA GLY A 271 -10.93 13.04 3.57
C GLY A 271 -10.19 13.63 2.36
N PRO A 272 -9.12 12.96 1.86
CA PRO A 272 -8.35 13.45 0.71
C PRO A 272 -9.19 13.64 -0.56
N GLY A 273 -10.22 12.80 -0.74
CA GLY A 273 -11.18 12.93 -1.84
C GLY A 273 -12.04 14.18 -1.74
N ASP A 274 -12.47 14.55 -0.54
CA ASP A 274 -13.28 15.74 -0.29
C ASP A 274 -12.45 17.01 -0.42
N LEU A 275 -11.20 17.00 0.08
CA LEU A 275 -10.24 18.07 -0.15
C LEU A 275 -9.98 18.28 -1.66
N ALA A 276 -9.86 17.20 -2.42
CA ALA A 276 -9.71 17.25 -3.88
C ALA A 276 -10.97 17.77 -4.59
N ARG A 277 -12.17 17.45 -4.09
CA ARG A 277 -13.43 18.05 -4.61
C ARG A 277 -13.49 19.53 -4.28
N LEU A 278 -13.29 19.90 -3.01
CA LEU A 278 -13.33 21.28 -2.53
C LEU A 278 -12.37 22.18 -3.31
N ARG A 279 -11.15 21.70 -3.57
CA ARG A 279 -10.15 22.39 -4.40
C ARG A 279 -10.62 22.58 -5.85
N ARG A 280 -11.34 21.62 -6.44
CA ARG A 280 -11.81 21.68 -7.83
C ARG A 280 -13.06 22.52 -8.02
N THR A 281 -13.98 22.49 -7.07
CA THR A 281 -15.30 23.12 -7.20
C THR A 281 -15.35 24.53 -6.61
N CYS A 282 -14.36 24.94 -5.81
CA CYS A 282 -14.36 26.24 -5.15
C CYS A 282 -13.00 26.95 -5.29
N THR A 283 -13.00 28.17 -5.84
CA THR A 283 -11.78 29.00 -5.95
C THR A 283 -11.12 29.24 -4.60
N LEU A 284 -11.93 29.49 -3.56
CA LEU A 284 -11.41 29.66 -2.20
C LEU A 284 -10.87 28.33 -1.66
N GLY A 285 -11.57 27.21 -1.89
CA GLY A 285 -11.07 25.86 -1.60
C GLY A 285 -9.71 25.58 -2.25
N SER A 286 -9.48 26.03 -3.49
CA SER A 286 -8.19 25.90 -4.18
C SER A 286 -7.07 26.71 -3.54
N ARG A 287 -7.38 27.87 -2.96
CA ARG A 287 -6.43 28.67 -2.18
C ARG A 287 -6.15 28.04 -0.81
N ARG A 288 -7.16 27.43 -0.21
CA ARG A 288 -7.12 26.89 1.16
C ARG A 288 -6.48 25.51 1.26
N VAL A 289 -6.75 24.62 0.31
CA VAL A 289 -6.04 23.33 0.17
C VAL A 289 -4.71 23.62 -0.52
N SER A 290 -3.82 24.30 0.21
CA SER A 290 -2.49 24.69 -0.24
C SER A 290 -1.52 23.50 -0.21
N GLU A 291 -0.37 23.67 -0.86
CA GLU A 291 0.71 22.67 -0.82
C GLU A 291 1.16 22.39 0.62
N ASP A 292 1.39 23.45 1.41
CA ASP A 292 1.89 23.34 2.79
C ASP A 292 0.88 22.66 3.72
N TYR A 293 -0.42 22.89 3.51
CA TYR A 293 -1.47 22.19 4.25
C TYR A 293 -1.42 20.68 3.97
N VAL A 294 -1.35 20.29 2.70
CA VAL A 294 -1.30 18.87 2.32
C VAL A 294 -0.01 18.20 2.81
N LYS A 295 1.14 18.90 2.74
CA LYS A 295 2.41 18.41 3.33
C LYS A 295 2.29 18.16 4.83
N THR A 296 1.73 19.11 5.57
CA THR A 296 1.52 18.98 7.02
C THR A 296 0.67 17.74 7.33
N ARG A 297 -0.37 17.49 6.53
CA ARG A 297 -1.21 16.28 6.65
C ARG A 297 -0.44 15.00 6.34
N ILE A 298 0.34 14.96 5.26
CA ILE A 298 1.17 13.79 4.91
C ILE A 298 2.16 13.51 6.05
N ASP A 299 2.88 14.52 6.53
CA ASP A 299 3.85 14.38 7.61
C ASP A 299 3.22 13.86 8.90
N ALA A 300 2.01 14.35 9.23
CA ALA A 300 1.24 13.85 10.37
C ALA A 300 0.89 12.37 10.20
N HIS A 301 0.44 11.93 9.02
CA HIS A 301 0.15 10.52 8.77
C HIS A 301 1.40 9.64 8.78
N LEU A 302 2.52 10.08 8.20
CA LEU A 302 3.80 9.36 8.27
C LEU A 302 4.29 9.22 9.72
N THR A 303 4.09 10.25 10.55
CA THR A 303 4.44 10.24 11.97
C THR A 303 3.52 9.31 12.77
N ASN A 304 2.20 9.44 12.58
CA ASN A 304 1.20 8.65 13.31
C ASN A 304 1.29 7.15 12.99
N LYS A 305 1.68 6.80 11.76
CA LYS A 305 1.94 5.40 11.36
C LYS A 305 3.33 4.91 11.73
N GLY A 306 4.18 5.77 12.31
CA GLY A 306 5.56 5.41 12.66
C GLY A 306 6.41 5.04 11.45
N ILE A 307 6.17 5.64 10.28
CA ILE A 307 6.91 5.34 9.04
C ILE A 307 7.75 6.50 8.52
N LYS A 308 7.77 7.63 9.21
CA LYS A 308 8.54 8.82 8.81
C LYS A 308 10.04 8.56 8.68
N HIS A 309 10.59 7.58 9.38
CA HIS A 309 12.01 7.21 9.30
C HIS A 309 12.34 6.22 8.17
N ILE A 310 11.34 5.62 7.53
CA ILE A 310 11.52 4.72 6.38
C ILE A 310 10.97 5.29 5.07
N ILE A 311 10.04 6.26 5.12
CA ILE A 311 9.43 6.89 3.95
C ILE A 311 9.51 8.41 4.08
N SER A 312 10.03 9.05 3.03
CA SER A 312 9.94 10.48 2.77
C SER A 312 9.29 10.70 1.42
N TYR A 313 9.07 11.96 1.03
CA TYR A 313 8.52 12.27 -0.28
C TYR A 313 9.10 13.57 -0.82
N ARG A 314 9.23 13.61 -2.15
CA ARG A 314 9.64 14.77 -2.93
C ARG A 314 8.81 14.87 -4.19
N ILE A 315 7.59 15.36 -4.03
CA ILE A 315 6.68 15.64 -5.14
C ILE A 315 6.98 17.05 -5.65
N LYS A 316 7.35 17.18 -6.93
CA LYS A 316 7.65 18.48 -7.54
C LYS A 316 6.45 19.43 -7.38
N HIS A 317 6.73 20.69 -6.99
CA HIS A 317 5.80 21.77 -6.58
C HIS A 317 4.59 22.07 -7.49
N ARG A 318 4.41 21.41 -8.64
CA ARG A 318 3.40 21.80 -9.63
C ARG A 318 2.09 21.05 -9.55
N THR A 319 1.89 20.11 -8.63
CA THR A 319 0.62 19.39 -8.56
C THR A 319 0.22 19.01 -7.13
N VAL A 320 -0.50 19.91 -6.45
CA VAL A 320 -1.25 19.58 -5.22
C VAL A 320 -2.11 18.31 -5.41
N GLY A 321 -2.55 18.03 -6.63
CA GLY A 321 -3.22 16.76 -6.98
C GLY A 321 -2.40 15.50 -6.69
N HIS A 322 -1.09 15.49 -6.99
CA HIS A 322 -0.23 14.34 -6.64
C HIS A 322 -0.02 14.23 -5.13
N MET A 323 0.10 15.35 -4.43
CA MET A 323 0.19 15.32 -2.96
C MET A 323 -1.10 14.81 -2.33
N LEU A 324 -2.27 15.20 -2.83
CA LEU A 324 -3.56 14.68 -2.38
C LEU A 324 -3.71 13.18 -2.66
N ARG A 325 -3.19 12.67 -3.80
CA ARG A 325 -3.12 11.23 -4.09
C ARG A 325 -2.18 10.51 -3.13
N LEU A 326 -0.98 11.05 -2.86
CA LEU A 326 -0.06 10.46 -1.89
C LEU A 326 -0.68 10.43 -0.49
N LEU A 327 -1.31 11.54 -0.04
CA LEU A 327 -2.04 11.61 1.22
C LEU A 327 -3.08 10.48 1.31
N TYR A 328 -3.88 10.29 0.25
CA TYR A 328 -4.83 9.20 0.16
C TYR A 328 -4.18 7.82 0.31
N PHE A 329 -3.08 7.55 -0.42
CA PHE A 329 -2.39 6.27 -0.34
C PHE A 329 -1.82 5.99 1.05
N ILE A 330 -1.17 6.97 1.69
CA ILE A 330 -0.63 6.79 3.04
C ILE A 330 -1.77 6.56 4.05
N GLU A 331 -2.86 7.32 3.96
CA GLU A 331 -4.01 7.17 4.86
C GLU A 331 -4.64 5.77 4.74
N GLN A 332 -4.89 5.31 3.52
CA GLN A 332 -5.66 4.11 3.21
C GLN A 332 -4.82 2.82 3.05
N SER A 333 -3.50 2.90 3.19
CA SER A 333 -2.60 1.74 3.06
C SER A 333 -2.52 0.85 4.30
N GLY A 334 -3.25 1.12 5.40
CA GLY A 334 -3.24 0.25 6.59
C GLY A 334 -1.96 0.31 7.43
N ASP A 335 -1.57 -0.81 8.05
CA ASP A 335 -0.44 -0.95 8.99
C ASP A 335 0.87 -1.39 8.33
N TRP A 336 1.89 -0.54 8.46
CA TRP A 336 3.19 -0.69 7.84
C TRP A 336 4.22 -1.46 8.67
N ALA A 337 3.89 -1.89 9.89
CA ALA A 337 4.84 -2.56 10.79
C ALA A 337 5.60 -3.73 10.14
N GLY A 338 4.93 -4.50 9.27
CA GLY A 338 5.55 -5.62 8.55
C GLY A 338 6.49 -5.22 7.40
N TRP A 339 6.42 -3.98 6.89
CA TRP A 339 7.27 -3.51 5.79
C TRP A 339 8.56 -2.86 6.25
N GLU A 340 8.59 -2.30 7.45
CA GLU A 340 9.78 -1.64 7.98
C GLU A 340 11.03 -2.54 7.93
N PRO A 341 10.99 -3.81 8.41
CA PRO A 341 12.15 -4.70 8.36
C PRO A 341 12.59 -5.00 6.91
N ILE A 342 11.64 -5.18 5.99
CA ILE A 342 11.91 -5.48 4.57
C ILE A 342 12.56 -4.28 3.86
N ILE A 343 12.07 -3.06 4.12
CA ILE A 343 12.65 -1.84 3.57
C ILE A 343 14.09 -1.64 4.05
N ARG A 344 14.39 -1.96 5.32
CA ARG A 344 15.77 -1.93 5.85
C ARG A 344 16.67 -2.94 5.15
N VAL A 345 16.19 -4.17 4.92
CA VAL A 345 16.91 -5.17 4.12
C VAL A 345 17.21 -4.64 2.71
N ALA A 346 16.21 -4.07 2.04
CA ALA A 346 16.38 -3.48 0.70
C ALA A 346 17.46 -2.39 0.67
N LYS A 347 17.48 -1.49 1.68
CA LYS A 347 18.51 -0.46 1.84
C LYS A 347 19.90 -1.07 1.91
N HIS A 348 20.11 -2.11 2.73
CA HIS A 348 21.43 -2.74 2.85
C HIS A 348 21.91 -3.43 1.58
N GLN A 349 21.01 -3.74 0.65
CA GLN A 349 21.33 -4.27 -0.67
C GLN A 349 21.54 -3.17 -1.73
N GLY A 350 21.56 -1.90 -1.33
CA GLY A 350 21.71 -0.76 -2.25
C GLY A 350 20.45 -0.45 -3.05
N ARG A 351 19.32 -1.12 -2.77
CA ARG A 351 18.04 -0.80 -3.42
C ARG A 351 17.54 0.55 -2.90
N GLY A 352 16.85 1.30 -3.75
CA GLY A 352 16.38 2.66 -3.40
C GLY A 352 17.54 3.64 -3.19
N GLY A 353 18.70 3.39 -3.80
CA GLY A 353 19.92 4.18 -3.60
C GLY A 353 20.66 3.89 -2.30
N GLY A 354 20.29 2.83 -1.57
CA GLY A 354 20.95 2.44 -0.32
C GLY A 354 20.70 3.38 0.86
N GLN A 355 19.66 4.21 0.77
CA GLN A 355 19.33 5.23 1.77
C GLN A 355 17.98 4.95 2.44
N LEU A 356 17.88 5.36 3.70
CA LEU A 356 16.61 5.53 4.39
C LEU A 356 16.48 7.00 4.76
N SER A 357 15.31 7.60 4.65
CA SER A 357 14.04 7.05 4.14
C SER A 357 13.97 6.90 2.61
N ILE A 358 13.11 6.01 2.09
CA ILE A 358 12.77 5.94 0.66
C ILE A 358 12.03 7.22 0.27
N GLU A 359 12.58 7.97 -0.69
CA GLU A 359 11.98 9.22 -1.17
C GLU A 359 10.96 8.96 -2.29
N LEU A 360 9.67 9.10 -1.97
CA LEU A 360 8.58 8.95 -2.94
C LEU A 360 8.42 10.20 -3.83
N GLY A 361 8.49 10.02 -5.14
CA GLY A 361 8.30 11.07 -6.14
C GLY A 361 6.95 10.99 -6.88
N SER A 362 6.72 11.92 -7.81
CA SER A 362 5.51 11.94 -8.66
C SER A 362 5.32 10.64 -9.44
N ALA A 363 6.40 10.07 -9.98
CA ALA A 363 6.35 8.82 -10.73
C ALA A 363 5.91 7.63 -9.85
N ASP A 364 6.20 7.65 -8.55
CA ASP A 364 5.73 6.59 -7.63
C ASP A 364 4.23 6.70 -7.42
N VAL A 365 3.73 7.92 -7.20
CA VAL A 365 2.29 8.21 -7.05
C VAL A 365 1.51 7.87 -8.32
N GLU A 366 2.07 8.12 -9.50
CA GLU A 366 1.46 7.77 -10.78
C GLU A 366 1.42 6.25 -10.99
N ALA A 367 2.51 5.55 -10.68
CA ALA A 367 2.63 4.10 -10.85
C ALA A 367 1.63 3.29 -9.99
N VAL A 368 1.13 3.87 -8.88
CA VAL A 368 0.07 3.23 -8.09
C VAL A 368 -1.20 2.97 -8.92
N GLY A 369 -1.48 3.80 -9.94
CA GLY A 369 -2.65 3.68 -10.79
C GLY A 369 -3.87 4.44 -10.25
N SER A 370 -5.06 4.05 -10.73
CA SER A 370 -6.32 4.70 -10.36
C SER A 370 -6.71 4.41 -8.91
N ARG A 371 -7.61 5.23 -8.35
CA ARG A 371 -8.17 4.99 -7.02
C ARG A 371 -8.88 3.64 -6.93
N ALA A 372 -9.63 3.25 -7.97
CA ALA A 372 -10.33 1.96 -8.00
C ALA A 372 -9.37 0.78 -7.96
N VAL A 373 -8.25 0.86 -8.71
CA VAL A 373 -7.19 -0.16 -8.68
C VAL A 373 -6.56 -0.24 -7.29
N PHE A 374 -6.23 0.90 -6.68
CA PHE A 374 -5.66 0.93 -5.34
C PHE A 374 -6.61 0.39 -4.27
N ASP A 375 -7.88 0.80 -4.29
CA ASP A 375 -8.89 0.38 -3.30
C ASP A 375 -9.22 -1.12 -3.44
N GLY A 376 -9.13 -1.68 -4.65
CA GLY A 376 -9.35 -3.10 -4.93
C GLY A 376 -8.21 -4.03 -4.50
N ARG A 377 -7.02 -3.48 -4.17
CA ARG A 377 -5.87 -4.26 -3.70
C ARG A 377 -6.01 -4.64 -2.22
N CYS A 378 -5.40 -5.76 -1.83
CA CYS A 378 -5.19 -6.07 -0.41
C CYS A 378 -4.21 -5.06 0.23
N GLU A 379 -4.15 -5.02 1.55
CA GLU A 379 -3.38 -4.03 2.29
C GLU A 379 -1.88 -4.06 1.95
N ALA A 380 -1.27 -5.25 1.95
CA ALA A 380 0.14 -5.40 1.59
C ALA A 380 0.44 -4.89 0.17
N MET A 381 -0.45 -5.10 -0.80
CA MET A 381 -0.31 -4.55 -2.14
C MET A 381 -0.47 -3.03 -2.18
N ARG A 382 -1.38 -2.45 -1.40
CA ARG A 382 -1.53 -0.99 -1.27
C ARG A 382 -0.25 -0.35 -0.73
N GLN A 383 0.41 -1.00 0.22
CA GLN A 383 1.68 -0.56 0.79
C GLN A 383 2.85 -0.72 -0.19
N LEU A 384 2.90 -1.85 -0.89
CA LEU A 384 3.93 -2.12 -1.90
C LEU A 384 3.85 -1.15 -3.07
N SER A 385 2.65 -0.81 -3.54
CA SER A 385 2.42 -0.01 -4.76
C SER A 385 3.31 1.25 -4.87
N PRO A 386 3.39 2.15 -3.86
CA PRO A 386 4.25 3.32 -3.92
C PRO A 386 5.75 3.03 -3.75
N ILE A 387 6.16 1.93 -3.10
CA ILE A 387 7.57 1.65 -2.79
C ILE A 387 8.22 0.62 -3.72
N ALA A 388 7.43 -0.09 -4.55
CA ALA A 388 7.86 -1.27 -5.29
C ALA A 388 9.14 -1.02 -6.10
N ARG A 389 9.18 0.09 -6.85
CA ARG A 389 10.33 0.49 -7.66
C ARG A 389 11.60 0.68 -6.82
N HIS A 390 11.46 1.29 -5.65
CA HIS A 390 12.59 1.58 -4.76
C HIS A 390 13.17 0.32 -4.15
N ILE A 391 12.34 -0.68 -3.87
CA ILE A 391 12.81 -1.96 -3.34
C ILE A 391 13.13 -2.99 -4.44
N GLY A 392 13.20 -2.56 -5.71
CA GLY A 392 13.60 -3.38 -6.85
C GLY A 392 12.53 -4.38 -7.29
N VAL A 393 11.26 -4.17 -6.95
CA VAL A 393 10.12 -4.95 -7.43
C VAL A 393 9.42 -4.15 -8.51
N ARG A 394 9.49 -4.59 -9.76
CA ARG A 394 8.78 -3.92 -10.86
C ARG A 394 7.33 -4.38 -10.86
N HIS A 395 6.47 -3.62 -10.19
CA HIS A 395 5.05 -3.90 -10.08
C HIS A 395 4.25 -3.12 -11.14
N GLU A 396 3.44 -3.83 -11.91
CA GLU A 396 2.59 -3.29 -12.96
C GLU A 396 1.19 -3.91 -12.87
N ASN A 397 0.16 -3.17 -13.30
CA ASN A 397 -1.17 -3.71 -13.52
C ASN A 397 -1.47 -3.63 -15.01
N HIS A 398 -1.71 -4.77 -15.65
CA HIS A 398 -2.01 -4.87 -17.07
C HIS A 398 -3.37 -5.53 -17.23
N ASP A 399 -4.36 -4.79 -17.73
CA ASP A 399 -5.73 -5.27 -17.93
C ASP A 399 -6.38 -5.90 -16.68
N GLY A 400 -6.07 -5.33 -15.51
CA GLY A 400 -6.57 -5.82 -14.21
C GLY A 400 -5.74 -6.94 -13.59
N GLU A 401 -4.76 -7.49 -14.30
CA GLU A 401 -3.83 -8.50 -13.79
C GLU A 401 -2.62 -7.83 -13.12
N GLU A 402 -2.32 -8.21 -11.89
CA GLU A 402 -1.10 -7.77 -11.21
C GLU A 402 0.11 -8.56 -11.74
N ARG A 403 1.17 -7.85 -12.12
CA ARG A 403 2.39 -8.45 -12.67
C ARG A 403 3.63 -7.93 -11.97
N TRP A 404 4.58 -8.82 -11.72
CA TRP A 404 5.91 -8.52 -11.22
C TRP A 404 6.96 -8.90 -12.26
N HIS A 405 7.81 -7.94 -12.64
CA HIS A 405 8.82 -8.15 -13.69
C HIS A 405 8.24 -8.75 -15.00
N GLY A 406 7.00 -8.36 -15.33
CA GLY A 406 6.27 -8.85 -16.50
C GLY A 406 5.59 -10.22 -16.34
N ARG A 407 5.78 -10.92 -15.22
CA ARG A 407 5.15 -12.21 -14.91
C ARG A 407 3.92 -12.03 -14.04
N PRO A 408 2.86 -12.85 -14.20
CA PRO A 408 1.69 -12.82 -13.35
C PRO A 408 2.00 -12.99 -11.86
N LEU A 409 1.29 -12.26 -11.02
CA LEU A 409 1.21 -12.44 -9.57
C LEU A 409 -0.22 -12.86 -9.21
N THR A 410 -0.39 -14.11 -8.82
CA THR A 410 -1.70 -14.64 -8.43
C THR A 410 -1.89 -14.44 -6.93
N ILE A 411 -2.91 -13.70 -6.51
CA ILE A 411 -3.27 -13.55 -5.10
C ILE A 411 -4.35 -14.57 -4.77
N TYR A 412 -4.08 -15.48 -3.83
CA TYR A 412 -5.08 -16.46 -3.43
C TYR A 412 -6.12 -15.85 -2.48
N THR A 413 -7.34 -16.33 -2.60
CA THR A 413 -8.44 -16.04 -1.69
C THR A 413 -8.61 -17.20 -0.71
N PRO A 414 -9.33 -17.03 0.41
CA PRO A 414 -9.66 -18.15 1.29
C PRO A 414 -10.31 -19.32 0.53
N GLN A 415 -11.14 -19.02 -0.47
CA GLN A 415 -11.85 -20.04 -1.24
C GLN A 415 -10.91 -20.84 -2.14
N THR A 416 -9.97 -20.18 -2.83
CA THR A 416 -9.02 -20.89 -3.70
C THR A 416 -8.02 -21.73 -2.90
N LEU A 417 -7.63 -21.29 -1.70
CA LEU A 417 -6.79 -22.06 -0.78
C LEU A 417 -7.49 -23.25 -0.13
N LEU A 418 -8.83 -23.26 -0.04
CA LEU A 418 -9.57 -24.40 0.51
C LEU A 418 -9.72 -25.55 -0.51
N LEU A 419 -9.63 -25.25 -1.80
CA LEU A 419 -9.77 -26.23 -2.87
C LEU A 419 -8.52 -27.08 -3.07
N VAL A 420 -7.37 -26.58 -2.64
CA VAL A 420 -6.07 -27.23 -2.73
C VAL A 420 -5.59 -27.45 -1.30
N ASP A 421 -5.02 -28.60 -0.95
CA ASP A 421 -4.45 -28.82 0.40
C ASP A 421 -3.15 -28.00 0.58
N HIS A 422 -3.29 -26.67 0.50
CA HIS A 422 -2.19 -25.74 0.33
C HIS A 422 -1.41 -25.59 1.64
N PRO A 423 -0.06 -25.64 1.61
CA PRO A 423 0.76 -25.68 2.84
C PRO A 423 0.58 -24.44 3.73
N PHE A 424 0.21 -23.30 3.14
CA PHE A 424 0.00 -22.03 3.87
C PHE A 424 -1.45 -21.76 4.25
N ARG A 425 -2.39 -22.71 4.07
CA ARG A 425 -3.83 -22.49 4.34
C ARG A 425 -4.11 -22.01 5.78
N ASN A 426 -3.39 -22.55 6.76
CA ASN A 426 -3.64 -22.28 8.18
C ASN A 426 -3.14 -20.89 8.63
N GLY A 427 -2.28 -20.26 7.83
CA GLY A 427 -1.68 -18.95 8.12
C GLY A 427 -2.26 -17.82 7.27
N PHE A 428 -3.41 -18.03 6.62
CA PHE A 428 -3.97 -17.04 5.69
C PHE A 428 -4.33 -15.73 6.41
N ASP A 429 -3.78 -14.62 5.92
CA ASP A 429 -4.09 -13.26 6.35
C ASP A 429 -4.67 -12.46 5.15
N PRO A 430 -5.94 -12.00 5.19
CA PRO A 430 -6.51 -11.21 4.09
C PRO A 430 -5.81 -9.87 3.85
N ALA A 431 -5.11 -9.31 4.85
CA ALA A 431 -4.33 -8.08 4.67
C ALA A 431 -3.01 -8.35 3.93
N ASN A 432 -2.46 -9.56 4.06
CA ASN A 432 -1.21 -10.00 3.46
C ASN A 432 -1.34 -11.45 2.95
N PRO A 433 -2.17 -11.68 1.92
CA PRO A 433 -2.57 -13.02 1.50
C PRO A 433 -1.42 -13.82 0.90
N VAL A 434 -1.60 -15.14 0.92
CA VAL A 434 -0.80 -16.10 0.16
C VAL A 434 -0.83 -15.72 -1.32
N CYS A 435 0.29 -15.84 -2.01
CA CYS A 435 0.38 -15.53 -3.44
C CYS A 435 1.26 -16.52 -4.19
N GLU A 436 1.03 -16.65 -5.49
CA GLU A 436 1.91 -17.34 -6.43
C GLU A 436 2.66 -16.33 -7.28
N TYR A 437 3.98 -16.52 -7.41
CA TYR A 437 4.79 -15.77 -8.34
C TYR A 437 5.87 -16.69 -8.94
N ASP A 438 5.89 -16.77 -10.27
CA ASP A 438 6.85 -17.58 -11.03
C ASP A 438 6.81 -19.09 -10.68
N GLY A 439 5.60 -19.63 -10.45
CA GLY A 439 5.39 -21.02 -10.04
C GLY A 439 5.83 -21.33 -8.60
N TRP A 440 6.17 -20.31 -7.82
CA TRP A 440 6.41 -20.43 -6.38
C TRP A 440 5.21 -19.88 -5.62
N GLU A 441 4.73 -20.66 -4.66
CA GLU A 441 3.74 -20.26 -3.68
C GLU A 441 4.46 -19.63 -2.48
N TYR A 442 4.00 -18.48 -2.01
CA TYR A 442 4.58 -17.78 -0.86
C TYR A 442 3.54 -17.67 0.24
N ALA A 443 3.97 -17.81 1.50
CA ALA A 443 3.06 -17.70 2.64
C ALA A 443 2.40 -16.32 2.73
N SER A 444 3.01 -15.30 2.14
CA SER A 444 2.43 -13.96 2.01
C SER A 444 3.07 -13.14 0.88
N LEU A 445 2.46 -12.00 0.50
CA LEU A 445 3.07 -11.05 -0.43
C LEU A 445 4.39 -10.46 0.09
N ARG A 446 4.46 -10.20 1.40
CA ARG A 446 5.70 -9.75 2.05
C ARG A 446 6.81 -10.80 1.96
N ASP A 447 6.46 -12.08 2.09
CA ASP A 447 7.37 -13.20 1.92
C ASP A 447 7.90 -13.24 0.48
N ALA A 448 7.02 -13.07 -0.51
CA ALA A 448 7.41 -13.04 -1.92
C ALA A 448 8.38 -11.88 -2.21
N VAL A 449 8.13 -10.68 -1.68
CA VAL A 449 9.03 -9.54 -1.85
C VAL A 449 10.37 -9.75 -1.15
N LEU A 450 10.39 -10.31 0.07
CA LEU A 450 11.63 -10.59 0.79
C LEU A 450 12.44 -11.70 0.11
N ASP A 451 11.79 -12.71 -0.49
CA ASP A 451 12.47 -13.76 -1.26
C ASP A 451 13.16 -13.19 -2.51
N GLN A 452 12.54 -12.23 -3.21
CA GLN A 452 13.18 -11.51 -4.32
C GLN A 452 14.46 -10.74 -3.91
N MET A 453 14.65 -10.51 -2.62
CA MET A 453 15.86 -9.89 -2.07
C MET A 453 16.94 -10.91 -1.67
N ARG A 454 16.68 -12.23 -1.75
CA ARG A 454 17.63 -13.27 -1.30
C ARG A 454 18.94 -13.32 -2.10
N TYR A 455 18.98 -12.76 -3.31
CA TYR A 455 20.18 -12.81 -4.16
C TYR A 455 21.13 -11.61 -3.98
N GLY A 456 20.83 -10.69 -3.06
CA GLY A 456 21.73 -9.59 -2.72
C GLY A 456 22.95 -10.03 -1.90
N GLY A 457 24.07 -9.32 -2.05
CA GLY A 457 25.27 -9.49 -1.24
C GLY A 457 26.22 -10.62 -1.70
N SER A 458 27.30 -10.78 -0.95
CA SER A 458 28.32 -11.81 -1.14
C SER A 458 27.88 -13.13 -0.49
N VAL A 459 28.18 -14.25 -1.16
CA VAL A 459 28.03 -15.59 -0.57
C VAL A 459 29.15 -15.82 0.43
N VAL A 460 28.76 -16.25 1.62
CA VAL A 460 29.61 -16.48 2.78
C VAL A 460 29.89 -17.97 2.95
N ALA A 461 28.83 -18.77 2.84
CA ALA A 461 28.87 -20.23 2.86
C ALA A 461 27.77 -20.77 1.93
N ASP A 462 28.03 -21.92 1.32
CA ASP A 462 27.08 -22.65 0.48
C ASP A 462 27.26 -24.14 0.76
N GLU A 463 26.40 -24.66 1.62
CA GLU A 463 26.47 -26.05 2.09
C GLU A 463 25.28 -26.81 1.51
N SER A 464 25.56 -27.93 0.87
CA SER A 464 24.55 -28.91 0.48
C SER A 464 24.75 -30.20 1.26
N SER A 465 23.68 -30.96 1.43
CA SER A 465 23.73 -32.28 2.03
C SER A 465 22.56 -33.10 1.56
N SER A 466 22.81 -34.38 1.27
CA SER A 466 21.74 -35.35 1.10
C SER A 466 21.38 -36.04 2.42
N ARG A 467 20.15 -36.55 2.51
CA ARG A 467 19.71 -37.37 3.65
C ARG A 467 20.64 -38.58 3.86
N TRP A 468 21.19 -39.11 2.77
CA TRP A 468 22.03 -40.31 2.76
C TRP A 468 23.47 -40.04 3.20
N GLU A 469 23.98 -38.84 2.92
CA GLU A 469 25.34 -38.43 3.30
C GLU A 469 25.42 -37.94 4.75
N ASN A 470 24.47 -37.10 5.17
CA ASN A 470 24.48 -36.51 6.51
C ASN A 470 23.05 -36.25 7.01
N ALA A 471 22.41 -37.33 7.45
CA ALA A 471 21.05 -37.30 7.97
C ALA A 471 20.84 -36.28 9.10
N THR A 472 21.83 -36.06 9.96
CA THR A 472 21.74 -35.09 11.06
C THR A 472 21.60 -33.66 10.53
N ARG A 473 22.49 -33.24 9.62
CA ARG A 473 22.42 -31.91 8.97
C ARG A 473 21.14 -31.77 8.16
N TYR A 474 20.80 -32.80 7.38
CA TYR A 474 19.56 -32.85 6.60
C TYR A 474 18.34 -32.60 7.49
N ASN A 475 18.18 -33.37 8.57
CA ASN A 475 17.03 -33.26 9.47
C ASN A 475 16.98 -31.89 10.17
N ARG A 476 18.13 -31.33 10.54
CA ARG A 476 18.18 -30.01 11.18
C ARG A 476 17.77 -28.89 10.21
N LEU A 477 18.33 -28.87 9.00
CA LEU A 477 17.97 -27.87 7.98
C LEU A 477 16.50 -28.01 7.56
N HIS A 478 16.03 -29.25 7.35
CA HIS A 478 14.62 -29.53 7.08
C HIS A 478 13.72 -28.97 8.19
N SER A 479 14.07 -29.21 9.45
CA SER A 479 13.35 -28.65 10.61
C SER A 479 13.34 -27.12 10.59
N LEU A 480 14.47 -26.47 10.32
CA LEU A 480 14.56 -25.00 10.24
C LEU A 480 13.71 -24.41 9.12
N SER A 481 13.60 -25.07 7.97
CA SER A 481 12.77 -24.63 6.84
C SER A 481 11.27 -24.82 7.06
N THR A 482 10.88 -25.71 7.98
CA THR A 482 9.47 -26.03 8.26
C THR A 482 8.98 -25.49 9.60
N GLN A 483 9.89 -25.02 10.46
CA GLN A 483 9.57 -24.42 11.75
C GLN A 483 8.60 -23.22 11.61
N GLN A 484 7.69 -23.03 12.56
CA GLN A 484 6.87 -21.81 12.57
C GLN A 484 7.71 -20.60 13.05
N PRO A 485 7.58 -19.41 12.44
CA PRO A 485 8.22 -18.20 12.95
C PRO A 485 7.85 -17.89 14.42
N PRO A 486 8.76 -17.29 15.22
CA PRO A 486 10.11 -16.88 14.85
C PRO A 486 11.13 -18.05 14.83
N VAL A 487 12.20 -17.89 14.05
CA VAL A 487 13.36 -18.81 14.05
C VAL A 487 14.56 -18.04 14.62
N TRP A 488 15.18 -18.57 15.68
CA TRP A 488 16.24 -17.88 16.45
C TRP A 488 15.85 -16.44 16.88
N ASP A 489 14.61 -16.28 17.34
CA ASP A 489 13.99 -14.99 17.68
C ASP A 489 14.01 -13.95 16.55
N ARG A 490 14.24 -14.38 15.30
CA ARG A 490 14.12 -13.53 14.11
C ARG A 490 12.71 -13.63 13.54
N ARG A 491 12.10 -12.47 13.24
CA ARG A 491 10.74 -12.36 12.70
C ARG A 491 10.71 -12.03 11.22
N THR A 492 11.78 -11.47 10.67
CA THR A 492 11.91 -11.13 9.26
C THR A 492 12.28 -12.38 8.48
N ILE A 493 11.24 -13.14 8.10
CA ILE A 493 11.35 -14.45 7.45
C ILE A 493 10.49 -14.44 6.19
N SER A 494 10.95 -15.10 5.13
CA SER A 494 10.14 -15.49 3.98
C SER A 494 10.04 -17.01 3.92
N THR A 495 8.86 -17.55 3.70
CA THR A 495 8.63 -18.97 3.43
C THR A 495 7.94 -19.12 2.07
N SER A 496 8.52 -19.95 1.22
CA SER A 496 7.95 -20.29 -0.08
C SER A 496 8.00 -21.80 -0.33
N HIS A 497 7.13 -22.23 -1.20
CA HIS A 497 6.95 -23.62 -1.59
C HIS A 497 6.79 -23.68 -3.10
N ARG A 498 7.47 -24.62 -3.73
CA ARG A 498 7.22 -25.00 -5.11
C ARG A 498 6.59 -26.38 -5.12
N PRO A 499 5.33 -26.54 -5.57
CA PRO A 499 4.69 -27.83 -5.63
C PRO A 499 5.46 -28.77 -6.57
N ALA A 500 5.39 -30.07 -6.26
CA ALA A 500 5.89 -31.11 -7.15
C ALA A 500 5.14 -31.02 -8.49
N LEU A 501 5.86 -30.78 -9.58
CA LEU A 501 5.26 -30.86 -10.91
C LEU A 501 4.84 -32.31 -11.20
N PRO A 502 3.71 -32.54 -11.90
CA PRO A 502 3.36 -33.87 -12.38
C PRO A 502 4.52 -34.47 -13.17
N SER A 503 4.83 -35.74 -12.92
CA SER A 503 5.97 -36.48 -13.51
C SER A 503 6.08 -36.35 -15.03
N ASP A 504 4.95 -36.13 -15.69
CA ASP A 504 4.82 -36.18 -17.14
C ASP A 504 5.34 -34.92 -17.84
N SER A 505 5.78 -33.90 -17.07
CA SER A 505 6.22 -32.59 -17.58
C SER A 505 7.74 -32.34 -17.52
N VAL A 506 8.55 -33.36 -17.18
CA VAL A 506 9.94 -33.18 -16.69
C VAL A 506 11.03 -33.39 -17.77
N SER A 507 10.70 -33.57 -19.05
CA SER A 507 11.69 -34.04 -20.04
C SER A 507 12.83 -33.08 -20.40
N ASP A 508 12.69 -31.75 -20.25
CA ASP A 508 13.59 -30.81 -20.96
C ASP A 508 14.31 -29.75 -20.11
N LEU A 509 14.30 -29.84 -18.78
CA LEU A 509 15.01 -28.86 -17.93
C LEU A 509 16.29 -29.43 -17.30
N PRO A 510 17.46 -28.82 -17.56
CA PRO A 510 18.75 -29.33 -17.07
C PRO A 510 18.98 -29.03 -15.59
N PHE A 511 19.37 -30.07 -14.85
CA PHE A 511 20.20 -30.08 -13.62
C PHE A 511 19.65 -29.63 -12.25
N ASP A 512 18.42 -29.19 -12.12
CA ASP A 512 17.73 -29.10 -10.81
C ASP A 512 16.40 -29.85 -10.92
N HIS A 513 16.31 -31.09 -10.39
CA HIS A 513 15.13 -31.98 -10.51
C HIS A 513 13.81 -31.25 -10.21
N PRO A 514 13.05 -30.80 -11.22
CA PRO A 514 11.94 -29.87 -11.02
C PRO A 514 10.64 -30.58 -10.58
N GLY A 515 10.67 -31.90 -10.46
CA GLY A 515 9.51 -32.72 -10.08
C GLY A 515 9.35 -32.97 -8.59
N LEU A 516 10.33 -32.63 -7.76
CA LEU A 516 10.26 -32.87 -6.31
C LEU A 516 9.87 -31.57 -5.61
N GLY A 517 8.73 -31.59 -4.91
CA GLY A 517 8.25 -30.43 -4.15
C GLY A 517 9.34 -29.86 -3.25
N ARG A 518 9.48 -28.54 -3.24
CA ARG A 518 10.61 -27.84 -2.63
C ARG A 518 10.13 -26.74 -1.71
N PHE A 519 10.72 -26.64 -0.53
CA PHE A 519 10.51 -25.53 0.39
C PHE A 519 11.74 -24.64 0.43
N ASP A 520 11.53 -23.35 0.23
CA ASP A 520 12.57 -22.35 0.37
C ASP A 520 12.22 -21.43 1.55
N ARG A 521 13.24 -21.01 2.28
CA ARG A 521 13.08 -20.07 3.39
C ARG A 521 14.24 -19.11 3.47
N VAL A 522 13.93 -17.84 3.67
CA VAL A 522 14.90 -16.78 3.95
C VAL A 522 14.74 -16.35 5.41
N ILE A 523 15.82 -16.34 6.18
CA ILE A 523 15.86 -15.89 7.57
C ILE A 523 16.85 -14.74 7.67
N VAL A 524 16.35 -13.53 7.93
CA VAL A 524 17.23 -12.36 8.12
C VAL A 524 17.77 -12.37 9.55
N LEU A 525 19.09 -12.48 9.67
CA LEU A 525 19.80 -12.53 10.95
C LEU A 525 20.24 -11.13 11.40
N HIS A 526 20.54 -10.26 10.43
CA HIS A 526 20.96 -8.88 10.65
C HIS A 526 20.56 -7.99 9.47
N GLY A 527 20.46 -6.68 9.68
CA GLY A 527 20.03 -5.69 8.67
C GLY A 527 18.55 -5.29 8.69
N ASP A 528 17.72 -5.87 9.56
CA ASP A 528 16.28 -5.60 9.64
C ASP A 528 15.87 -4.66 10.79
N GLN A 529 16.83 -4.25 11.64
CA GLN A 529 16.61 -3.35 12.78
C GLN A 529 17.27 -1.97 12.56
N PRO A 530 16.82 -0.93 13.29
CA PRO A 530 17.53 0.35 13.35
C PRO A 530 18.98 0.17 13.80
N GLY A 531 19.91 0.93 13.20
CA GLY A 531 21.32 0.94 13.58
C GLY A 531 22.17 -0.21 13.03
N HIS A 532 21.57 -1.26 12.47
CA HIS A 532 22.31 -2.25 11.69
C HIS A 532 23.03 -1.57 10.52
N THR A 533 24.27 -1.97 10.27
CA THR A 533 25.16 -1.35 9.28
C THR A 533 25.26 -2.17 7.98
N PHE A 534 24.99 -3.47 8.06
CA PHE A 534 24.95 -4.40 6.94
C PHE A 534 23.75 -5.36 7.10
N GLN A 535 23.54 -6.22 6.11
CA GLN A 535 22.55 -7.28 6.16
C GLN A 535 23.23 -8.65 6.11
N ALA A 536 22.73 -9.60 6.90
CA ALA A 536 23.12 -11.00 6.81
C ALA A 536 21.86 -11.86 6.86
N HIS A 537 21.76 -12.86 5.98
CA HIS A 537 20.61 -13.75 5.91
C HIS A 537 21.00 -15.15 5.49
N LEU A 538 20.27 -16.12 6.03
CA LEU A 538 20.34 -17.53 5.69
C LEU A 538 19.21 -17.86 4.71
N ILE A 539 19.53 -18.58 3.64
CA ILE A 539 18.55 -19.19 2.74
C ILE A 539 18.66 -20.70 2.92
N THR A 540 17.55 -21.35 3.23
CA THR A 540 17.48 -22.81 3.25
C THR A 540 16.56 -23.28 2.14
N CYS A 541 17.01 -24.27 1.37
CA CYS A 541 16.25 -24.91 0.32
C CYS A 541 16.15 -26.40 0.66
N VAL A 542 14.95 -26.95 0.72
CA VAL A 542 14.70 -28.31 1.18
C VAL A 542 13.87 -29.05 0.15
N GLY A 543 14.43 -30.15 -0.34
CA GLY A 543 13.71 -31.15 -1.13
C GLY A 543 13.62 -32.49 -0.38
N PRO A 544 13.02 -33.51 -1.01
CA PRO A 544 12.80 -34.82 -0.39
C PRO A 544 14.11 -35.50 0.04
N ASP A 545 15.17 -35.38 -0.76
CA ASP A 545 16.43 -36.09 -0.52
C ASP A 545 17.64 -35.17 -0.32
N PHE A 546 17.47 -33.85 -0.48
CA PHE A 546 18.55 -32.88 -0.33
C PHE A 546 18.11 -31.67 0.48
N VAL A 547 19.08 -31.05 1.15
CA VAL A 547 18.97 -29.71 1.73
C VAL A 547 20.15 -28.88 1.27
N ARG A 548 19.92 -27.57 1.14
CA ARG A 548 20.96 -26.59 0.84
C ARG A 548 20.79 -25.38 1.75
N ALA A 549 21.90 -24.85 2.23
CA ALA A 549 21.97 -23.67 3.07
C ALA A 549 22.94 -22.67 2.44
N HIS A 550 22.44 -21.48 2.10
CA HIS A 550 23.26 -20.37 1.64
C HIS A 550 23.30 -19.28 2.69
N PHE A 551 24.48 -18.88 3.10
CA PHE A 551 24.66 -17.71 3.94
C PHE A 551 25.15 -16.55 3.10
N ARG A 552 24.46 -15.40 3.18
CA ARG A 552 24.78 -14.21 2.40
C ARG A 552 24.88 -12.98 3.28
N THR A 553 25.76 -12.06 2.90
CA THR A 553 25.98 -10.79 3.61
C THR A 553 26.26 -9.62 2.69
N THR A 554 25.96 -8.41 3.15
CA THR A 554 26.39 -7.15 2.51
C THR A 554 27.53 -6.46 3.27
N GLU A 555 28.09 -7.11 4.29
CA GLU A 555 29.34 -6.67 4.91
C GLU A 555 30.47 -6.63 3.85
N PRO A 556 31.17 -5.50 3.69
CA PRO A 556 32.34 -5.45 2.83
C PRO A 556 33.43 -6.40 3.32
N PRO A 557 34.05 -7.20 2.45
CA PRO A 557 35.13 -8.09 2.87
C PRO A 557 36.34 -7.29 3.34
N VAL A 558 36.99 -7.76 4.40
CA VAL A 558 38.29 -7.24 4.85
C VAL A 558 39.37 -7.74 3.89
N ASP A 559 40.14 -6.82 3.33
CA ASP A 559 41.28 -7.15 2.47
C ASP A 559 42.29 -8.02 3.23
N SER A 560 43.01 -8.89 2.53
CA SER A 560 44.04 -9.81 3.05
C SER A 560 43.58 -10.98 3.93
N GLU A 561 42.33 -10.99 4.40
CA GLU A 561 41.79 -12.11 5.17
C GLU A 561 41.26 -13.25 4.28
N VAL A 562 41.07 -14.45 4.84
CA VAL A 562 40.50 -15.62 4.14
C VAL A 562 39.36 -16.24 4.96
N GLY A 563 38.39 -16.86 4.29
CA GLY A 563 37.27 -17.56 4.96
C GLY A 563 36.41 -16.62 5.81
N ALA A 564 36.04 -17.06 7.02
CA ALA A 564 35.20 -16.29 7.95
C ALA A 564 35.86 -14.99 8.43
N ALA A 565 37.19 -14.91 8.48
CA ALA A 565 37.91 -13.71 8.90
C ALA A 565 37.72 -12.54 7.92
N ARG A 566 37.34 -12.82 6.66
CA ARG A 566 36.98 -11.79 5.68
C ARG A 566 35.72 -11.01 6.04
N LEU A 567 34.84 -11.61 6.84
CA LEU A 567 33.51 -11.07 7.15
C LEU A 567 33.27 -11.17 8.66
N PRO A 568 34.09 -10.48 9.47
CA PRO A 568 34.14 -10.69 10.92
C PRO A 568 32.83 -10.34 11.62
N GLN A 569 32.10 -9.32 11.16
CA GLN A 569 30.82 -8.94 11.76
C GLN A 569 29.75 -9.98 11.45
N THR A 570 29.72 -10.51 10.23
CA THR A 570 28.82 -11.58 9.80
C THR A 570 29.08 -12.86 10.57
N ALA A 571 30.34 -13.25 10.74
CA ALA A 571 30.73 -14.42 11.54
C ALA A 571 30.36 -14.25 13.03
N ARG A 572 30.45 -13.03 13.57
CA ARG A 572 29.95 -12.72 14.93
C ARG A 572 28.44 -12.86 15.02
N VAL A 573 27.68 -12.26 14.10
CA VAL A 573 26.21 -12.37 14.04
C VAL A 573 25.77 -13.83 13.96
N ALA A 574 26.40 -14.64 13.11
CA ALA A 574 26.07 -16.06 13.01
C ALA A 574 26.26 -16.78 14.35
N ARG A 575 27.39 -16.57 15.04
CA ARG A 575 27.64 -17.17 16.36
C ARG A 575 26.65 -16.71 17.43
N GLU A 576 26.30 -15.43 17.43
CA GLU A 576 25.38 -14.86 18.43
C GLU A 576 23.92 -15.26 18.21
N VAL A 577 23.45 -15.27 16.96
CA VAL A 577 22.04 -15.52 16.62
C VAL A 577 21.75 -17.00 16.44
N ILE A 578 22.60 -17.71 15.69
CA ILE A 578 22.39 -19.13 15.36
C ILE A 578 22.92 -20.04 16.49
N GLY A 579 23.97 -19.59 17.20
CA GLY A 579 24.54 -20.34 18.32
C GLY A 579 25.14 -21.67 17.88
N ALA A 580 24.83 -22.73 18.62
CA ALA A 580 25.34 -24.09 18.37
C ALA A 580 24.90 -24.66 17.01
N ASP A 581 23.80 -24.18 16.44
CA ASP A 581 23.35 -24.63 15.12
C ASP A 581 24.32 -24.21 14.00
N ALA A 582 25.17 -23.21 14.22
CA ALA A 582 26.01 -22.64 13.17
C ALA A 582 26.96 -23.68 12.58
N GLU A 583 27.52 -24.57 13.42
CA GLU A 583 28.37 -25.67 12.97
C GLU A 583 27.57 -26.74 12.21
N THR A 584 26.33 -27.01 12.60
CA THR A 584 25.48 -27.96 11.88
C THR A 584 25.08 -27.41 10.51
N VAL A 585 24.72 -26.13 10.45
CA VAL A 585 24.24 -25.44 9.23
C VAL A 585 25.39 -25.15 8.26
N PHE A 586 26.54 -24.68 8.75
CA PHE A 586 27.66 -24.20 7.92
C PHE A 586 28.92 -25.07 7.99
N GLY A 587 28.91 -26.16 8.74
CA GLY A 587 30.10 -27.01 8.93
C GLY A 587 31.24 -26.27 9.60
N SER A 588 32.47 -26.57 9.17
CA SER A 588 33.69 -26.00 9.73
C SER A 588 33.91 -24.53 9.39
N TRP A 589 33.08 -23.91 8.55
CA TRP A 589 33.25 -22.49 8.17
C TRP A 589 33.26 -21.57 9.40
N CYS A 590 32.46 -21.86 10.42
CA CYS A 590 32.44 -21.07 11.66
C CYS A 590 33.65 -21.29 12.58
N SER A 591 34.47 -22.32 12.32
CA SER A 591 35.68 -22.57 13.11
C SER A 591 36.80 -21.65 12.62
N ALA A 592 37.08 -20.59 13.39
CA ALA A 592 38.14 -19.61 13.12
C ALA A 592 39.57 -20.22 13.06
N THR A 593 39.69 -21.53 13.26
CA THR A 593 40.95 -22.25 13.44
C THR A 593 41.49 -22.88 12.17
N VAL A 594 40.75 -22.90 11.05
CA VAL A 594 41.22 -23.58 9.85
C VAL A 594 41.89 -22.59 8.91
N GLY A 595 43.22 -22.51 9.00
CA GLY A 595 44.08 -22.02 7.93
C GLY A 595 43.95 -22.95 6.71
N CYS A 596 42.86 -22.82 5.96
CA CYS A 596 42.68 -23.53 4.69
C CYS A 596 43.51 -22.81 3.62
N SER A 597 44.59 -23.47 3.19
CA SER A 597 45.28 -23.19 1.93
C SER A 597 44.28 -23.18 0.79
N ALA A 598 44.11 -22.04 0.13
CA ALA A 598 43.25 -21.91 -1.04
C ALA A 598 43.84 -22.73 -2.19
N THR A 599 43.12 -23.74 -2.67
CA THR A 599 43.25 -24.23 -4.04
C THR A 599 42.23 -23.44 -4.87
N VAL A 600 42.74 -22.64 -5.81
CA VAL A 600 41.98 -21.82 -6.76
C VAL A 600 41.34 -22.68 -7.85
#